data_AF-A0A973L967-F1
#
_entry.id   AF-A0A973L967-F1
#
_cell.length_a   1.000
_cell.length_b   1.000
_cell.length_c   1.000
_cell.angle_alpha   90.00
_cell.angle_beta   90.00
_cell.angle_gamma   90.00
#
_symmetry.space_group_name_H-M   'P 1'
#
loop_
_entity.id
_entity.type
_entity.pdbx_description
1 polymer ?
#
loop_
_entity_poly.entity_id
_entity_poly.type
_entity_poly.pdbx_seq_one_letter_code
_entity_poly.pdbx_strand_id
1 'polypeptide(L)'
;MKKLLLKIGINGVALWVTTLVVSGVTIQVDPGAPDATKQKVLTVLVVAVIFAAVNTLVKPLVQIATFGLFLLTLGLITFVVNALMLGLTSKICEHYHVRFHVDGFTSALLGALVISVVSIALHAALPDDVKR
;
A
#
# COMPACT_ATOMS: atom_id res chain seq x y z
N MET A 1 20.90 13.33 -10.52
CA MET A 1 20.55 13.40 -11.97
C MET A 1 20.38 12.02 -12.61
N LYS A 2 21.37 11.10 -12.52
CA LYS A 2 21.27 9.73 -13.10
C LYS A 2 20.02 8.92 -12.69
N LYS A 3 19.63 8.94 -11.41
CA LYS A 3 18.41 8.28 -10.92
C LYS A 3 17.11 8.86 -11.51
N LEU A 4 17.08 10.16 -11.80
CA LEU A 4 15.90 10.82 -12.38
C LEU A 4 15.72 10.42 -13.85
N LEU A 5 16.82 10.45 -14.61
CA LEU A 5 16.86 10.02 -16.01
C LEU A 5 16.49 8.54 -16.16
N LEU A 6 16.99 7.68 -15.26
CA LEU A 6 16.64 6.26 -15.23
C LEU A 6 15.15 6.05 -14.93
N LYS A 7 14.58 6.79 -13.97
CA LYS A 7 13.15 6.68 -13.61
C LYS A 7 12.23 7.19 -14.71
N ILE A 8 12.62 8.27 -15.40
CA ILE A 8 11.89 8.81 -16.56
C ILE A 8 11.97 7.80 -17.73
N GLY A 9 13.15 7.24 -18.01
CA GLY A 9 13.33 6.22 -19.03
C GLY A 9 12.51 4.95 -18.78
N ILE A 10 12.55 4.42 -17.54
CA ILE A 10 11.76 3.23 -17.14
C ILE A 10 10.26 3.51 -17.27
N ASN A 11 9.77 4.66 -16.79
CA ASN A 11 8.35 5.02 -16.91
C ASN A 11 7.93 5.21 -18.38
N GLY A 12 8.79 5.79 -19.21
CA GLY A 12 8.53 5.96 -20.65
C GLY A 12 8.42 4.62 -21.38
N VAL A 13 9.34 3.68 -21.10
CA VAL A 13 9.28 2.31 -21.64
C VAL A 13 8.04 1.58 -21.13
N ALA A 14 7.70 1.71 -19.85
CA ALA A 14 6.50 1.10 -19.28
C ALA A 14 5.22 1.62 -19.97
N LEU A 15 5.14 2.93 -20.27
CA LEU A 15 4.01 3.51 -21.01
C LEU A 15 3.94 2.95 -22.43
N TRP A 16 5.07 2.88 -23.15
CA TRP A 16 5.14 2.29 -24.49
C TRP A 16 4.70 0.82 -24.50
N VAL A 17 5.16 0.03 -23.56
CA VAL A 17 4.75 -1.38 -23.45
C VAL A 17 3.25 -1.47 -23.14
N THR A 18 2.72 -0.56 -22.31
CA THR A 18 1.29 -0.50 -22.01
C THR A 18 0.46 -0.20 -23.25
N THR A 19 0.91 0.68 -24.15
CA THR A 19 0.19 0.95 -25.41
C THR A 19 0.23 -0.21 -26.40
N LEU A 20 1.21 -1.11 -26.29
CA LEU A 20 1.29 -2.34 -27.10
C LEU A 20 0.40 -3.47 -26.54
N VAL A 21 0.29 -3.57 -25.21
CA VAL A 21 -0.42 -4.68 -24.53
C VAL A 21 -1.90 -4.36 -24.31
N VAL A 22 -2.24 -3.09 -24.08
CA VAL A 22 -3.60 -2.67 -23.77
C VAL A 22 -4.25 -2.04 -25.00
N SER A 23 -5.00 -2.86 -25.74
CA SER A 23 -5.70 -2.46 -26.97
C SER A 23 -6.77 -1.35 -26.79
N GLY A 24 -7.07 -0.96 -25.54
CA GLY A 24 -7.96 0.16 -25.21
C GLY A 24 -7.29 1.54 -25.27
N VAL A 25 -5.96 1.63 -25.34
CA VAL A 25 -5.24 2.91 -25.46
C VAL A 25 -5.01 3.20 -26.94
N THR A 26 -6.05 3.71 -27.60
CA THR A 26 -5.97 4.11 -29.01
C THR A 26 -5.62 5.58 -29.12
N ILE A 27 -4.55 5.89 -29.84
CA ILE A 27 -4.24 7.25 -30.27
C ILE A 27 -4.97 7.44 -31.58
N GLN A 28 -6.14 8.07 -31.53
CA GLN A 28 -6.89 8.43 -32.73
C GLN A 28 -6.04 9.42 -33.52
N VAL A 29 -5.52 8.97 -34.66
CA VAL A 29 -4.87 9.84 -35.63
C VAL A 29 -5.64 9.72 -36.93
N ASP A 30 -6.09 10.88 -37.42
CA ASP A 30 -6.80 11.03 -38.67
C ASP A 30 -5.97 10.44 -39.83
N PRO A 31 -6.49 9.46 -40.60
CA PRO A 31 -5.72 8.77 -41.65
C PRO A 31 -5.36 9.63 -42.87
N GLY A 32 -5.86 10.87 -42.99
CA GLY A 32 -5.79 11.69 -44.20
C GLY A 32 -4.72 12.80 -44.23
N ALA A 33 -3.88 12.95 -43.20
CA ALA A 33 -2.88 14.03 -43.16
C ALA A 33 -1.56 13.64 -43.87
N PRO A 34 -0.96 14.50 -44.72
CA PRO A 34 0.31 14.24 -45.43
C PRO A 34 1.54 14.01 -44.52
N ASP A 35 1.39 14.19 -43.20
CA ASP A 35 2.42 14.06 -42.15
C ASP A 35 1.93 13.21 -40.95
N ALA A 36 1.17 12.14 -41.21
CA ALA A 36 0.56 11.28 -40.17
C ALA A 36 1.54 10.78 -39.09
N THR A 37 2.82 10.56 -39.43
CA THR A 37 3.86 10.15 -38.49
C THR A 37 4.25 11.26 -37.52
N LYS A 38 4.34 12.53 -37.99
CA LYS A 38 4.67 13.66 -37.12
C LYS A 38 3.55 13.99 -36.15
N GLN A 39 2.29 13.91 -36.62
CA GLN A 39 1.13 14.08 -35.74
C GLN A 39 1.03 12.95 -34.70
N LYS A 40 1.28 11.69 -35.08
CA LYS A 40 1.35 10.57 -34.12
C LYS A 40 2.38 10.83 -33.02
N VAL A 41 3.60 11.22 -33.39
CA VAL A 41 4.68 11.49 -32.44
C VAL A 41 4.33 12.67 -31.53
N LEU A 42 3.77 13.76 -32.07
CA LEU A 42 3.37 14.93 -31.30
C LEU A 42 2.25 14.58 -30.30
N THR A 43 1.23 13.82 -30.72
CA THR A 43 0.14 13.39 -29.84
C THR A 43 0.64 12.46 -28.73
N VAL A 44 1.51 11.49 -29.05
CA VAL A 44 2.15 10.62 -28.04
C VAL A 44 2.90 11.47 -27.01
N LEU A 45 3.66 12.48 -27.47
CA LEU A 45 4.45 13.33 -26.59
C LEU A 45 3.56 14.17 -25.66
N VAL A 46 2.49 14.76 -26.18
CA VAL A 46 1.52 15.54 -25.39
C VAL A 46 0.81 14.65 -24.36
N VAL A 47 0.33 13.48 -24.77
CA VAL A 47 -0.31 12.51 -23.87
C VAL A 47 0.68 12.02 -22.81
N ALA A 48 1.92 11.74 -23.18
CA ALA A 48 2.96 11.33 -22.23
C ALA A 48 3.24 12.41 -21.17
N VAL A 49 3.27 13.69 -21.56
CA VAL A 49 3.44 14.81 -20.63
C VAL A 49 2.23 14.93 -19.69
N ILE A 50 1.00 14.86 -20.21
CA ILE A 50 -0.21 14.91 -19.39
C ILE A 50 -0.26 13.72 -18.42
N PHE A 51 0.01 12.51 -18.91
CA PHE A 51 0.05 11.31 -18.08
C PHE A 51 1.13 11.41 -16.99
N ALA A 52 2.31 11.95 -17.32
CA ALA A 52 3.36 12.19 -16.34
C ALA A 52 2.95 13.23 -15.28
N ALA A 53 2.25 14.29 -15.67
CA ALA A 53 1.74 15.30 -14.75
C ALA A 53 0.67 14.72 -13.81
N VAL A 54 -0.31 14.01 -14.36
CA VAL A 54 -1.37 13.32 -13.61
C VAL A 54 -0.77 12.30 -12.65
N ASN A 55 0.14 11.45 -13.10
CA ASN A 55 0.76 10.44 -12.24
C ASN A 55 1.67 11.05 -11.18
N THR A 56 2.20 12.25 -11.38
CA THR A 56 2.98 12.97 -10.35
C THR A 56 2.07 13.58 -9.27
N LEU A 57 0.87 14.03 -9.63
CA LEU A 57 -0.05 14.73 -8.71
C LEU A 57 -1.09 13.80 -8.06
N VAL A 58 -1.71 12.91 -8.84
CA VAL A 58 -2.80 12.03 -8.38
C VAL A 58 -2.25 10.87 -7.56
N LYS A 59 -1.11 10.29 -7.96
CA LYS A 59 -0.50 9.17 -7.24
C LYS A 59 -0.25 9.47 -5.75
N PRO A 60 0.41 10.58 -5.35
CA PRO A 60 0.62 10.86 -3.94
C PRO A 60 -0.70 11.08 -3.20
N LEU A 61 -1.69 11.71 -3.82
CA LEU A 61 -3.01 11.92 -3.21
C LEU A 61 -3.73 10.60 -2.93
N VAL A 62 -3.77 9.71 -3.92
CA VAL A 62 -4.35 8.36 -3.78
C VAL A 62 -3.58 7.55 -2.76
N GLN A 63 -2.24 7.65 -2.72
CA GLN A 63 -1.44 6.93 -1.73
C GLN A 63 -1.76 7.33 -0.30
N ILE A 64 -2.03 8.62 -0.03
CA ILE A 64 -2.44 9.08 1.31
C ILE A 64 -3.80 8.47 1.69
N ALA A 65 -4.77 8.50 0.78
CA ALA A 65 -6.08 7.91 1.01
C ALA A 65 -6.00 6.39 1.23
N THR A 66 -5.24 5.69 0.38
CA THR A 66 -5.04 4.25 0.47
C THR A 66 -4.26 3.86 1.71
N PHE A 67 -3.28 4.65 2.15
CA PHE A 67 -2.52 4.37 3.38
C PHE A 67 -3.44 4.37 4.61
N GLY A 68 -4.34 5.35 4.72
CA GLY A 68 -5.34 5.38 5.80
C GLY A 68 -6.27 4.16 5.76
N LEU A 69 -6.76 3.80 4.57
CA LEU A 69 -7.60 2.61 4.40
C LEU A 69 -6.84 1.30 4.70
N PHE A 70 -5.57 1.24 4.33
CA PHE A 70 -4.69 0.10 4.58
C PHE A 70 -4.44 -0.07 6.08
N LEU A 71 -4.15 1.03 6.79
CA LEU A 71 -4.05 1.03 8.25
C LEU A 71 -5.37 0.59 8.91
N LEU A 72 -6.51 1.07 8.41
CA LEU A 72 -7.80 0.69 8.96
C LEU A 72 -8.10 -0.79 8.75
N THR A 73 -7.85 -1.32 7.55
CA THR A 73 -8.17 -2.72 7.21
C THR A 73 -7.18 -3.69 7.84
N LEU A 74 -5.88 -3.52 7.61
CA LEU A 74 -4.87 -4.41 8.20
C LEU A 74 -4.71 -4.20 9.69
N GLY A 75 -4.74 -2.96 10.18
CA GLY A 75 -4.66 -2.68 11.61
C GLY A 75 -5.84 -3.29 12.38
N LEU A 76 -7.06 -3.16 11.86
CA LEU A 76 -8.24 -3.78 12.48
C LEU A 76 -8.18 -5.31 12.43
N ILE A 77 -7.76 -5.90 11.30
CA ILE A 77 -7.62 -7.36 11.20
C ILE A 77 -6.56 -7.87 12.18
N THR A 78 -5.39 -7.25 12.25
CA THR A 78 -4.34 -7.62 13.21
C THR A 78 -4.85 -7.49 14.64
N PHE A 79 -5.59 -6.44 14.95
CA PHE A 79 -6.18 -6.22 16.26
C PHE A 79 -7.18 -7.33 16.64
N VAL A 80 -8.05 -7.72 15.72
CA VAL A 80 -9.00 -8.83 15.91
C VAL A 80 -8.28 -10.17 16.07
N VAL A 81 -7.24 -10.43 15.27
CA VAL A 81 -6.43 -11.67 15.38
C VAL A 81 -5.75 -11.75 16.74
N ASN A 82 -5.15 -10.66 17.23
CA ASN A 82 -4.52 -10.62 18.55
C ASN A 82 -5.53 -10.91 19.67
N ALA A 83 -6.75 -10.38 19.56
CA ALA A 83 -7.85 -10.67 20.49
C ALA A 83 -8.24 -12.15 20.45
N LEU A 84 -8.38 -12.72 19.25
CA LEU A 84 -8.69 -14.14 19.09
C LEU A 84 -7.58 -15.03 19.66
N MET A 85 -6.31 -14.67 19.47
CA MET A 85 -5.18 -15.36 20.09
C MET A 85 -5.27 -15.33 21.62
N LEU A 86 -5.58 -14.18 22.21
CA LEU A 86 -5.74 -14.06 23.67
C LEU A 86 -6.88 -14.93 24.20
N GLY A 87 -8.01 -14.97 23.50
CA GLY A 87 -9.13 -15.86 23.82
C GLY A 87 -8.77 -17.34 23.69
N LEU A 88 -8.00 -17.71 22.65
CA LEU A 88 -7.49 -19.07 22.48
C LEU A 88 -6.52 -19.43 23.62
N THR A 89 -5.62 -18.53 24.00
CA THR A 89 -4.72 -18.73 25.14
C THR A 89 -5.50 -18.95 26.43
N SER A 90 -6.56 -18.18 26.67
CA SER A 90 -7.44 -18.40 27.82
C SER A 90 -8.01 -19.82 27.87
N LYS A 91 -8.52 -20.34 26.74
CA LYS A 91 -9.07 -21.71 26.68
C LYS A 91 -7.99 -22.77 26.92
N ILE A 92 -6.79 -22.54 26.40
CA ILE A 92 -5.66 -23.45 26.62
C ILE A 92 -5.24 -23.42 28.09
N CYS A 93 -5.13 -22.24 28.71
CA CYS A 93 -4.79 -22.09 30.12
C CYS A 93 -5.81 -22.77 31.05
N GLU A 94 -7.10 -22.67 30.73
CA GLU A 94 -8.16 -23.35 31.47
C GLU A 94 -7.98 -24.87 31.46
N HIS A 95 -7.57 -25.44 30.32
CA HIS A 95 -7.26 -26.87 30.21
C HIS A 95 -6.08 -27.31 31.09
N TYR A 96 -5.06 -26.46 31.25
CA TYR A 96 -3.88 -26.75 32.08
C TYR A 96 -4.02 -26.31 33.56
N HIS A 97 -5.24 -25.98 34.01
CA HIS A 97 -5.51 -25.46 35.37
C HIS A 97 -4.74 -24.18 35.73
N VAL A 98 -4.35 -23.39 34.72
CA VAL A 98 -3.76 -22.06 34.92
C VAL A 98 -4.90 -21.06 35.13
N ARG A 99 -4.81 -20.24 36.18
CA ARG A 99 -5.84 -19.23 36.55
C ARG A 99 -5.83 -18.00 35.63
N PHE A 100 -5.78 -18.22 34.31
CA PHE A 100 -5.85 -17.18 33.28
C PHE A 100 -7.15 -17.33 32.50
N HIS A 101 -8.08 -16.40 32.73
CA HIS A 101 -9.39 -16.37 32.10
C HIS A 101 -9.65 -15.02 31.44
N VAL A 102 -10.25 -15.05 30.26
CA VAL A 102 -10.66 -13.86 29.51
C VAL A 102 -12.16 -13.97 29.20
N ASP A 103 -12.95 -13.10 29.83
CA ASP A 103 -14.41 -13.10 29.71
C ASP A 103 -14.87 -12.55 28.36
N GLY A 104 -15.02 -13.45 27.39
CA GLY A 104 -15.62 -13.17 26.09
C GLY A 104 -14.74 -12.36 25.13
N PHE A 105 -15.29 -12.05 23.95
CA PHE A 105 -14.56 -11.41 22.86
C PHE A 105 -14.16 -9.96 23.18
N THR A 106 -15.04 -9.19 23.82
CA THR A 106 -14.78 -7.76 24.13
C THR A 106 -13.62 -7.60 25.10
N SER A 107 -13.54 -8.44 26.13
CA SER A 107 -12.40 -8.44 27.08
C SER A 107 -11.11 -8.88 26.38
N ALA A 108 -11.19 -9.84 25.47
CA ALA A 108 -10.04 -10.25 24.67
C ALA A 108 -9.55 -9.13 23.73
N LEU A 109 -10.48 -8.36 23.15
CA LEU A 109 -10.21 -7.23 22.28
C LEU A 109 -9.54 -6.09 23.04
N LEU A 110 -10.09 -5.69 24.20
CA LEU A 110 -9.48 -4.68 25.06
C LEU A 110 -8.13 -5.15 25.63
N GLY A 111 -8.02 -6.42 26.01
CA GLY A 111 -6.76 -7.02 26.46
C GLY A 111 -5.67 -6.95 25.39
N ALA A 112 -6.00 -7.33 24.16
CA ALA A 112 -5.09 -7.21 23.01
C ALA A 112 -4.68 -5.76 22.73
N LEU A 113 -5.57 -4.78 22.97
CA LEU A 113 -5.27 -3.35 22.79
C LEU A 113 -4.24 -2.89 23.81
N VAL A 114 -4.48 -3.21 25.09
CA VAL A 114 -3.59 -2.83 26.19
C VAL A 114 -2.22 -3.47 26.00
N ILE A 115 -2.16 -4.76 25.68
CA ILE A 115 -0.89 -5.47 25.41
C ILE A 115 -0.14 -4.80 24.25
N SER A 116 -0.85 -4.47 23.16
CA SER A 116 -0.23 -3.82 22.00
C SER A 116 0.37 -2.45 22.36
N VAL A 117 -0.38 -1.62 23.11
CA VAL A 117 0.10 -0.29 23.54
C VAL A 117 1.27 -0.41 24.51
N VAL A 118 1.20 -1.31 25.50
CA VAL A 118 2.28 -1.53 26.47
C VAL A 118 3.53 -2.06 25.77
N SER A 119 3.39 -2.97 24.81
CA SER A 119 4.52 -3.49 24.03
C SER A 119 5.20 -2.39 23.21
N ILE A 120 4.42 -1.52 22.55
CA ILE A 120 4.96 -0.37 21.82
C ILE A 120 5.69 0.59 22.77
N ALA A 121 5.07 0.91 23.90
CA ALA A 121 5.68 1.79 24.90
C ALA A 121 6.98 1.21 25.48
N LEU A 122 7.00 -0.10 25.75
CA LEU A 122 8.18 -0.78 26.28
C LEU A 122 9.31 -0.85 25.26
N HIS A 123 9.01 -1.19 24.01
CA HIS A 123 10.02 -1.16 22.93
C HIS A 123 10.52 0.26 22.64
N ALA A 124 9.68 1.29 22.81
CA ALA A 124 10.10 2.68 22.64
C ALA A 124 10.93 3.20 23.82
N ALA A 125 10.68 2.70 25.03
CA ALA A 125 11.35 3.13 26.26
C ALA A 125 12.66 2.36 26.53
N LEU A 126 12.78 1.12 26.06
CA LEU A 126 14.02 0.37 26.10
C LEU A 126 14.91 0.86 24.95
N PRO A 127 16.12 1.40 25.21
CA PRO A 127 17.10 1.61 24.17
C PRO A 127 17.39 0.26 23.51
N ASP A 128 17.35 0.21 22.19
CA ASP A 128 17.77 -0.96 21.41
C ASP A 128 19.30 -1.14 21.52
N ASP A 129 19.79 -1.51 22.70
CA ASP A 129 21.09 -2.15 22.83
C ASP A 129 20.88 -3.64 22.56
N VAL A 130 21.48 -4.11 21.46
CA VAL A 130 21.49 -5.49 20.94
C VAL A 130 20.46 -5.77 19.84
N LYS A 131 20.74 -5.25 18.63
CA LYS A 131 20.91 -6.12 17.46
C LYS A 131 21.73 -5.44 16.37
N ARG A 132 23.03 -5.68 16.42
CA ARG A 132 23.93 -5.55 15.28
C ARG A 132 24.22 -6.94 14.72
#